data_AF-A0A7Y6PSJ7-F1
#
_entry.id   AF-A0A7Y6PSJ7-F1
#
_cell.length_a   1.000
_cell.length_b   1.000
_cell.length_c   1.000
_cell.angle_alpha   90.00
_cell.angle_beta   90.00
_cell.angle_gamma   90.00
#
_symmetry.space_group_name_H-M   'P 1'
#
loop_
_entity.id
_entity.type
_entity.pdbx_description
1 polymer ?
#
loop_
_entity_poly.entity_id
_entity_poly.type
_entity_poly.pdbx_seq_one_letter_code
_entity_poly.pdbx_strand_id
1 'polypeptide(L)'
;MVSLGDVKRSAATLFGQGQHLAALRLYDAIVAVAPLDYDARIRVADCALAMNNPAAANVYRATAWYCLKSGHPLAALVCARVLEAHGADASDIIAALVVTYGSESERLGKVAARIALPVASLEVPVPDVRLEAPPDAVAVALARAEHATAKFTEFPESLHAIPLLSSLSEAAFRRVLGTLLLRRLPVGAPVIREGEPGNSFFFVAGGELEVFATDGLGRRTPLARLGENAVFGEMALLSAQPRTATVASLTEVDLLEVGRQSLAALADELPIVAEALHGFTRERLLGNLMATSALFKPFNRMQQRDLL
;
A
#
# COMPACT_ATOMS: atom_id res chain seq x y z
N MET A 1 -2.32 10.63 -26.91
CA MET A 1 -1.92 9.70 -25.85
C MET A 1 -1.29 10.51 -24.74
N VAL A 2 -1.42 10.07 -23.49
CA VAL A 2 -0.94 10.79 -22.30
C VAL A 2 -0.17 9.77 -21.43
N SER A 3 0.81 10.21 -20.65
CA SER A 3 1.53 9.31 -19.74
C SER A 3 0.56 8.69 -18.71
N LEU A 4 0.76 7.41 -18.38
CA LEU A 4 -0.03 6.69 -17.38
C LEU A 4 -0.08 7.46 -16.04
N GLY A 5 1.04 8.05 -15.62
CA GLY A 5 1.12 8.86 -14.40
C GLY A 5 0.21 10.09 -14.44
N ASP A 6 0.14 10.79 -15.58
CA ASP A 6 -0.77 11.93 -15.78
C ASP A 6 -2.24 11.49 -15.81
N VAL A 7 -2.53 10.34 -16.43
CA VAL A 7 -3.89 9.79 -16.45
C VAL A 7 -4.35 9.43 -15.05
N LYS A 8 -3.51 8.76 -14.24
CA LYS A 8 -3.81 8.47 -12.83
C LYS A 8 -4.08 9.73 -12.03
N ARG A 9 -3.24 10.77 -12.16
CA ARG A 9 -3.47 12.07 -11.49
C ARG A 9 -4.78 12.74 -11.89
N SER A 10 -5.11 12.70 -13.19
CA SER A 10 -6.35 13.28 -13.72
C SER A 10 -7.57 12.52 -13.20
N ALA A 11 -7.52 11.18 -13.21
CA ALA A 11 -8.58 10.32 -12.71
C ALA A 11 -8.82 10.51 -11.21
N ALA A 12 -7.75 10.56 -10.40
CA ALA A 12 -7.81 10.88 -8.98
C ALA A 12 -8.50 12.23 -8.72
N THR A 13 -8.14 13.26 -9.49
CA THR A 13 -8.74 14.60 -9.37
C THR A 13 -10.23 14.56 -9.66
N LEU A 14 -10.66 13.88 -10.72
CA LEU A 14 -12.07 13.72 -11.07
C LEU A 14 -12.83 12.92 -10.00
N PHE A 15 -12.23 11.87 -9.45
CA PHE A 15 -12.81 11.09 -8.38
C PHE A 15 -13.06 11.94 -7.13
N GLY A 16 -12.08 12.73 -6.70
CA GLY A 16 -12.20 13.65 -5.58
C GLY A 16 -13.24 14.77 -5.78
N GLN A 17 -13.57 15.09 -7.05
CA GLN A 17 -14.63 16.03 -7.42
C GLN A 17 -16.03 15.37 -7.50
N GLY A 18 -16.15 14.07 -7.20
CA GLY A 18 -17.40 13.33 -7.31
C GLY A 18 -17.75 12.89 -8.75
N GLN A 19 -16.86 13.10 -9.72
CA GLN A 19 -17.07 12.72 -11.12
C GLN A 19 -16.67 11.25 -11.36
N HIS A 20 -17.31 10.34 -10.64
CA HIS A 20 -16.92 8.93 -10.57
C HIS A 20 -16.94 8.20 -11.91
N LEU A 21 -17.92 8.50 -12.78
CA LEU A 21 -17.99 7.89 -14.13
C LEU A 21 -16.84 8.36 -15.03
N ALA A 22 -16.45 9.64 -14.95
CA ALA A 22 -15.33 10.18 -15.70
C ALA A 22 -14.01 9.56 -15.23
N ALA A 23 -13.81 9.49 -13.91
CA ALA A 23 -12.66 8.82 -13.31
C ALA A 23 -12.59 7.34 -13.70
N LEU A 24 -13.70 6.61 -13.63
CA LEU A 24 -13.80 5.21 -14.05
C LEU A 24 -13.35 5.00 -15.50
N ARG A 25 -13.77 5.88 -16.43
CA ARG A 25 -13.36 5.79 -17.84
C ARG A 25 -11.86 6.00 -18.05
N LEU A 26 -11.23 6.85 -17.23
CA LEU A 26 -9.77 7.02 -17.27
C LEU A 26 -9.04 5.81 -16.70
N TYR A 27 -9.53 5.24 -15.59
CA TYR A 27 -8.96 4.03 -15.02
C TYR A 27 -9.17 2.81 -15.94
N ASP A 28 -10.33 2.66 -16.60
CA ASP A 28 -10.55 1.61 -17.60
C ASP A 28 -9.56 1.71 -18.77
N ALA A 29 -9.28 2.93 -19.24
CA ALA A 29 -8.29 3.15 -20.29
C ALA A 29 -6.89 2.69 -19.88
N ILE A 30 -6.51 2.86 -18.61
CA ILE A 30 -5.26 2.31 -18.06
C ILE A 30 -5.33 0.78 -18.06
N VAL A 31 -6.38 0.17 -17.52
CA VAL A 31 -6.53 -1.30 -17.46
C VAL A 31 -6.52 -1.93 -18.87
N ALA A 32 -7.03 -1.24 -19.88
CA ALA A 32 -7.02 -1.70 -21.27
C ALA A 32 -5.60 -1.85 -21.85
N VAL A 33 -4.66 -0.99 -21.45
CA VAL A 33 -3.26 -1.03 -21.94
C VAL A 33 -2.35 -1.78 -20.96
N ALA A 34 -2.66 -1.70 -19.67
CA ALA A 34 -1.88 -2.26 -18.57
C ALA A 34 -2.77 -3.15 -17.67
N PRO A 35 -3.18 -4.33 -18.14
CA PRO A 35 -4.10 -5.21 -17.40
C PRO A 35 -3.55 -5.72 -16.06
N LEU A 36 -2.23 -5.66 -15.87
CA LEU A 36 -1.55 -6.06 -14.63
C LEU A 36 -1.47 -4.94 -13.58
N ASP A 37 -1.89 -3.71 -13.92
CA ASP A 37 -1.92 -2.59 -12.97
C ASP A 37 -3.06 -2.79 -11.96
N TYR A 38 -2.76 -3.44 -10.84
CA TYR A 38 -3.75 -3.74 -9.81
C TYR A 38 -4.30 -2.47 -9.16
N ASP A 39 -3.51 -1.39 -9.07
CA ASP A 39 -3.96 -0.12 -8.50
C ASP A 39 -5.06 0.47 -9.40
N ALA A 40 -4.86 0.53 -10.72
CA ALA A 40 -5.91 0.96 -11.64
C ALA A 40 -7.18 0.10 -11.55
N ARG A 41 -7.04 -1.23 -11.38
CA ARG A 41 -8.19 -2.14 -11.17
C ARG A 41 -8.93 -1.87 -9.87
N ILE A 42 -8.22 -1.62 -8.77
CA ILE A 42 -8.80 -1.17 -7.49
C ILE A 42 -9.55 0.14 -7.71
N ARG A 43 -8.96 1.11 -8.42
CA ARG A 43 -9.62 2.40 -8.67
C ARG A 43 -10.86 2.32 -9.55
N VAL A 44 -10.92 1.38 -10.52
CA VAL A 44 -12.16 1.08 -11.25
C VAL A 44 -13.24 0.62 -10.27
N ALA A 45 -12.90 -0.29 -9.35
CA ALA A 45 -13.83 -0.77 -8.33
C ALA A 45 -14.24 0.34 -7.33
N ASP A 46 -13.32 1.22 -6.94
CA ASP A 46 -13.60 2.39 -6.09
C ASP A 46 -14.65 3.29 -6.74
N CYS A 47 -14.50 3.60 -8.03
CA CYS A 47 -15.46 4.42 -8.77
C CYS A 47 -16.84 3.76 -8.86
N ALA A 48 -16.88 2.46 -9.17
CA ALA A 48 -18.15 1.72 -9.24
C ALA A 48 -18.84 1.62 -7.88
N LEU A 49 -18.07 1.41 -6.82
CA LEU A 49 -18.57 1.37 -5.45
C LEU A 49 -19.16 2.73 -5.03
N ALA A 50 -18.49 3.85 -5.38
CA ALA A 50 -19.01 5.20 -5.15
C ALA A 50 -20.31 5.49 -5.92
N MET A 51 -20.55 4.77 -7.02
CA MET A 51 -21.82 4.80 -7.77
C MET A 51 -22.84 3.76 -7.27
N ASN A 52 -22.60 3.13 -6.11
CA ASN A 52 -23.43 2.07 -5.51
C ASN A 52 -23.60 0.82 -6.39
N ASN A 53 -22.60 0.49 -7.22
CA ASN A 53 -22.65 -0.70 -8.06
C ASN A 53 -22.08 -1.93 -7.33
N PRO A 54 -22.89 -2.95 -7.01
CA PRO A 54 -22.45 -4.12 -6.24
C PRO A 54 -21.42 -4.99 -6.97
N ALA A 55 -21.34 -4.92 -8.31
CA ALA A 55 -20.35 -5.67 -9.08
C ALA A 55 -18.90 -5.23 -8.80
N ALA A 56 -18.68 -4.09 -8.12
CA ALA A 56 -17.36 -3.70 -7.62
C ALA A 56 -16.73 -4.79 -6.73
N ALA A 57 -17.53 -5.55 -5.97
CA ALA A 57 -17.05 -6.62 -5.11
C ALA A 57 -16.29 -7.72 -5.88
N ASN A 58 -16.73 -8.04 -7.10
CA ASN A 58 -16.06 -9.04 -7.94
C ASN A 58 -14.67 -8.57 -8.36
N VAL A 59 -14.54 -7.28 -8.72
CA VAL A 59 -13.25 -6.68 -9.09
C VAL A 59 -12.30 -6.66 -7.91
N TYR A 60 -12.74 -6.28 -6.70
CA TYR A 60 -11.90 -6.35 -5.50
C TYR A 60 -11.42 -7.78 -5.23
N ARG A 61 -12.31 -8.78 -5.30
CA ARG A 61 -11.93 -10.17 -5.06
C ARG A 61 -10.92 -10.67 -6.10
N ALA A 62 -11.18 -10.46 -7.38
CA ALA A 62 -10.28 -10.86 -8.45
C ALA A 62 -8.91 -10.17 -8.34
N THR A 63 -8.91 -8.88 -7.97
CA THR A 63 -7.68 -8.10 -7.79
C THR A 63 -6.91 -8.53 -6.54
N ALA A 64 -7.59 -8.87 -5.44
CA ALA A 64 -6.97 -9.38 -4.22
C ALA A 64 -6.19 -10.67 -4.47
N TRP A 65 -6.81 -11.63 -5.17
CA TRP A 65 -6.17 -12.91 -5.52
C TRP A 65 -4.98 -12.74 -6.46
N TYR A 66 -5.06 -11.78 -7.40
CA TYR A 66 -3.91 -11.42 -8.21
C TYR A 66 -2.79 -10.86 -7.33
N CYS A 67 -3.07 -9.84 -6.52
CA CYS A 67 -2.12 -9.16 -5.65
C CYS A 67 -1.37 -10.14 -4.72
N LEU A 68 -2.10 -11.10 -4.14
CA LEU A 68 -1.53 -12.18 -3.33
C LEU A 68 -0.43 -12.96 -4.06
N LYS A 69 -0.72 -13.39 -5.28
CA LYS A 69 0.17 -14.23 -6.09
C LYS A 69 1.30 -13.43 -6.74
N SER A 70 1.08 -12.15 -7.00
CA SER A 70 2.02 -11.27 -7.70
C SER A 70 3.03 -10.57 -6.79
N GLY A 71 2.92 -10.71 -5.47
CA GLY A 71 3.83 -10.07 -4.51
C GLY A 71 3.37 -8.72 -3.96
N HIS A 72 2.06 -8.44 -3.99
CA HIS A 72 1.44 -7.19 -3.49
C HIS A 72 0.46 -7.47 -2.32
N PRO A 73 0.91 -8.10 -1.22
CA PRO A 73 0.00 -8.59 -0.17
C PRO A 73 -0.77 -7.49 0.54
N LEU A 74 -0.17 -6.31 0.73
CA LEU A 74 -0.83 -5.20 1.39
C LEU A 74 -1.99 -4.65 0.53
N ALA A 75 -1.83 -4.62 -0.79
CA ALA A 75 -2.92 -4.27 -1.71
C ALA A 75 -4.04 -5.32 -1.70
N ALA A 76 -3.71 -6.60 -1.56
CA ALA A 76 -4.72 -7.65 -1.36
C ALA A 76 -5.51 -7.43 -0.06
N LEU A 77 -4.83 -7.02 1.02
CA LEU A 77 -5.49 -6.67 2.28
C LEU A 77 -6.38 -5.43 2.14
N VAL A 78 -5.99 -4.42 1.37
CA VAL A 78 -6.85 -3.26 1.04
C VAL A 78 -8.16 -3.75 0.43
N CYS A 79 -8.10 -4.65 -0.56
CA CYS A 79 -9.29 -5.20 -1.21
C CYS A 79 -10.17 -5.96 -0.20
N ALA A 80 -9.58 -6.80 0.65
CA ALA A 80 -10.29 -7.52 1.71
C ALA A 80 -11.00 -6.56 2.69
N ARG A 81 -10.31 -5.49 3.12
CA ARG A 81 -10.87 -4.48 4.02
C ARG A 81 -12.05 -3.73 3.41
N VAL A 82 -11.97 -3.41 2.13
CA VAL A 82 -13.09 -2.76 1.43
C VAL A 82 -14.28 -3.71 1.29
N LEU A 83 -14.05 -4.99 0.98
CA LEU A 83 -15.10 -6.01 0.92
C LEU A 83 -15.83 -6.14 2.26
N GLU A 84 -15.09 -6.32 3.35
CA GLU A 84 -15.65 -6.44 4.71
C GLU A 84 -16.45 -5.19 5.11
N ALA A 85 -15.92 -4.00 4.82
CA ALA A 85 -16.60 -2.73 5.11
C ALA A 85 -17.94 -2.58 4.38
N HIS A 86 -18.15 -3.33 3.30
CA HIS A 86 -19.39 -3.33 2.51
C HIS A 86 -20.18 -4.64 2.64
N GLY A 87 -19.92 -5.42 3.70
CA GLY A 87 -20.69 -6.62 4.04
C GLY A 87 -20.40 -7.84 3.18
N ALA A 88 -19.36 -7.81 2.35
CA ALA A 88 -18.88 -8.99 1.63
C ALA A 88 -17.88 -9.76 2.48
N ASP A 89 -17.96 -11.10 2.47
CA ASP A 89 -17.00 -11.96 3.14
C ASP A 89 -15.62 -11.84 2.47
N ALA A 90 -14.54 -11.71 3.23
CA ALA A 90 -13.17 -11.76 2.71
C ALA A 90 -12.28 -12.72 3.49
N SER A 91 -12.88 -13.60 4.30
CA SER A 91 -12.18 -14.53 5.18
C SER A 91 -11.22 -15.46 4.44
N ASP A 92 -11.56 -15.85 3.21
CA ASP A 92 -10.71 -16.64 2.31
C ASP A 92 -9.44 -15.89 1.91
N ILE A 93 -9.55 -14.61 1.57
CA ILE A 93 -8.40 -13.75 1.20
C ILE A 93 -7.50 -13.54 2.43
N ILE A 94 -8.10 -13.29 3.60
CA ILE A 94 -7.35 -13.13 4.86
C ILE A 94 -6.62 -14.43 5.22
N ALA A 95 -7.27 -15.58 5.10
CA ALA A 95 -6.65 -16.87 5.36
C ALA A 95 -5.48 -17.13 4.38
N ALA A 96 -5.68 -16.84 3.09
CA ALA A 96 -4.63 -16.97 2.09
C ALA A 96 -3.44 -16.04 2.34
N LEU A 97 -3.68 -14.80 2.77
CA LEU A 97 -2.62 -13.86 3.19
C LEU A 97 -1.75 -14.44 4.30
N VAL A 98 -2.39 -14.97 5.34
CA VAL A 98 -1.71 -15.54 6.51
C VAL A 98 -0.85 -16.74 6.12
N VAL A 99 -1.39 -17.68 5.34
CA VAL A 99 -0.65 -18.88 4.89
C VAL A 99 0.48 -18.52 3.91
N THR A 100 0.28 -17.52 3.05
CA THR A 100 1.23 -17.16 1.99
C THR A 100 2.37 -16.27 2.48
N TYR A 101 2.12 -15.44 3.49
CA TYR A 101 3.08 -14.43 3.97
C TYR A 101 3.43 -14.56 5.45
N GLY A 102 2.87 -15.51 6.18
CA GLY A 102 3.26 -15.83 7.57
C GLY A 102 4.64 -16.48 7.66
N SER A 103 5.19 -16.56 8.87
CA SER A 103 6.54 -17.08 9.13
C SER A 103 6.73 -18.54 8.72
N GLU A 104 5.64 -19.28 8.59
CA GLU A 104 5.60 -20.71 8.25
C GLU A 104 5.52 -20.95 6.73
N SER A 105 5.44 -19.88 5.93
CA SER A 105 5.26 -20.01 4.49
C SER A 105 6.54 -20.41 3.77
N GLU A 106 6.48 -21.50 3.00
CA GLU A 106 7.55 -21.94 2.11
C GLU A 106 7.77 -21.00 0.90
N ARG A 107 6.84 -20.06 0.67
CA ARG A 107 6.93 -19.11 -0.45
C ARG A 107 7.84 -17.93 -0.16
N LEU A 108 8.17 -17.65 1.10
CA LEU A 108 9.07 -16.56 1.45
C LEU A 108 10.52 -16.96 1.24
N GLY A 109 11.29 -16.16 0.49
CA GLY A 109 12.67 -16.53 0.16
C GLY A 109 13.60 -15.35 -0.14
N LYS A 110 14.90 -15.65 -0.20
CA LYS A 110 15.97 -14.65 -0.40
C LYS A 110 16.04 -14.12 -1.84
N VAL A 111 15.66 -14.95 -2.82
CA VAL A 111 15.53 -14.57 -4.24
C VAL A 111 14.05 -14.34 -4.56
N ALA A 112 13.42 -13.51 -3.74
CA ALA A 112 12.03 -13.14 -3.91
C ALA A 112 11.86 -12.13 -5.04
N ALA A 113 10.70 -12.19 -5.69
CA ALA A 113 10.34 -11.25 -6.73
C ALA A 113 8.90 -10.76 -6.53
N ARG A 114 8.60 -9.67 -7.23
CA ARG A 114 7.28 -9.08 -7.35
C ARG A 114 7.07 -8.68 -8.80
N ILE A 115 5.85 -8.87 -9.29
CA ILE A 115 5.51 -8.41 -10.64
C ILE A 115 5.52 -6.89 -10.61
N ALA A 116 6.33 -6.27 -11.45
CA ALA A 116 6.46 -4.81 -11.46
C ALA A 116 5.18 -4.17 -12.01
N LEU A 117 4.77 -3.07 -11.38
CA LEU A 117 3.75 -2.19 -11.96
C LEU A 117 4.31 -1.52 -13.24
N PRO A 118 3.42 -1.16 -14.18
CA PRO A 118 3.84 -0.44 -15.39
C PRO A 118 4.53 0.88 -15.05
N VAL A 119 5.49 1.27 -15.90
CA VAL A 119 6.19 2.54 -15.75
C VAL A 119 5.24 3.73 -15.99
N ALA A 120 5.41 4.80 -15.22
CA ALA A 120 4.56 5.99 -15.30
C ALA A 120 4.57 6.67 -16.69
N SER A 121 5.64 6.47 -17.46
CA SER A 121 5.82 7.00 -18.82
C SER A 121 5.07 6.20 -19.90
N LEU A 122 4.44 5.07 -19.56
CA LEU A 122 3.66 4.28 -20.52
C LEU A 122 2.56 5.15 -21.13
N GLU A 123 2.42 5.11 -22.45
CA GLU A 123 1.42 5.91 -23.16
C GLU A 123 0.04 5.24 -23.09
N VAL A 124 -0.96 6.02 -22.67
CA VAL A 124 -2.35 5.59 -22.55
C VAL A 124 -3.22 6.38 -23.53
N PRO A 125 -4.05 5.72 -24.37
CA PRO A 125 -5.11 6.36 -25.12
C PRO A 125 -6.21 6.84 -24.17
N VAL A 126 -6.40 8.16 -24.08
CA VAL A 126 -7.35 8.76 -23.13
C VAL A 126 -8.67 9.07 -23.84
N PRO A 127 -9.82 8.57 -23.34
CA PRO A 127 -11.11 8.95 -23.87
C PRO A 127 -11.44 10.40 -23.51
N ASP A 128 -12.19 11.10 -24.37
CA ASP A 128 -12.78 12.38 -23.96
C ASP A 128 -13.92 12.12 -22.97
N VAL A 129 -13.67 12.43 -21.70
CA VAL A 129 -14.59 12.22 -20.59
C VAL A 129 -15.70 13.27 -20.53
N ARG A 130 -15.61 14.35 -21.33
CA ARG A 130 -16.66 15.37 -21.45
C ARG A 130 -17.81 14.91 -22.34
N LEU A 131 -17.53 13.94 -23.22
CA LEU A 131 -18.55 13.30 -24.05
C LEU A 131 -19.38 12.34 -23.21
N GLU A 132 -20.66 12.22 -23.55
CA GLU A 132 -21.57 11.26 -22.94
C GLU A 132 -20.97 9.85 -23.00
N ALA A 133 -20.99 9.17 -21.85
CA ALA A 133 -20.45 7.83 -21.76
C ALA A 133 -21.39 6.83 -22.46
N PRO A 134 -20.85 5.79 -23.12
CA PRO A 134 -21.66 4.67 -23.55
C PRO A 134 -22.50 4.10 -22.38
N PRO A 135 -23.76 3.69 -22.60
CA PRO A 135 -24.62 3.18 -21.53
C PRO A 135 -24.04 1.97 -20.76
N ASP A 136 -23.18 1.21 -21.41
CA ASP A 136 -22.52 0.01 -20.89
C ASP A 136 -21.10 0.27 -20.33
N ALA A 137 -20.63 1.52 -20.32
CA ALA A 137 -19.25 1.86 -19.95
C ALA A 137 -18.84 1.33 -18.57
N VAL A 138 -19.73 1.38 -17.59
CA VAL A 138 -19.46 0.85 -16.23
C VAL A 138 -19.34 -0.67 -16.25
N ALA A 139 -20.24 -1.37 -16.94
CA ALA A 139 -20.23 -2.82 -17.03
C ALA A 139 -18.98 -3.33 -17.76
N VAL A 140 -18.61 -2.68 -18.87
CA VAL A 140 -17.40 -3.00 -19.64
C VAL A 140 -16.14 -2.81 -18.79
N ALA A 141 -16.03 -1.69 -18.08
CA ALA A 141 -14.87 -1.41 -17.24
C ALA A 141 -14.72 -2.43 -16.10
N LEU A 142 -15.82 -2.76 -15.42
CA LEU A 142 -15.83 -3.76 -14.35
C LEU A 142 -15.44 -5.15 -14.88
N ALA A 143 -16.05 -5.58 -15.99
CA ALA A 143 -15.72 -6.87 -16.60
C ALA A 143 -14.24 -6.94 -17.02
N ARG A 144 -13.70 -5.85 -17.58
CA ARG A 144 -12.29 -5.76 -17.95
C ARG A 144 -11.38 -5.84 -16.73
N ALA A 145 -11.67 -5.06 -15.69
CA ALA A 145 -10.87 -5.04 -14.46
C ALA A 145 -10.93 -6.38 -13.70
N GLU A 146 -12.08 -7.03 -13.65
CA GLU A 146 -12.25 -8.35 -13.05
C GLU A 146 -11.39 -9.40 -13.78
N HIS A 147 -11.48 -9.46 -15.10
CA HIS A 147 -10.87 -10.51 -15.93
C HIS A 147 -9.49 -10.15 -16.49
N ALA A 148 -8.92 -8.98 -16.12
CA ALA A 148 -7.68 -8.45 -16.68
C ALA A 148 -6.52 -9.46 -16.64
N THR A 149 -6.49 -10.28 -15.60
CA THR A 149 -5.40 -11.26 -15.36
C THR A 149 -5.82 -12.70 -15.65
N ALA A 150 -6.97 -12.94 -16.28
CA ALA A 150 -7.50 -14.30 -16.46
C ALA A 150 -6.59 -15.22 -17.28
N LYS A 151 -5.79 -14.66 -18.20
CA LYS A 151 -4.82 -15.39 -19.02
C LYS A 151 -3.41 -15.39 -18.44
N PHE A 152 -3.19 -14.67 -17.35
CA PHE A 152 -1.86 -14.50 -16.77
C PHE A 152 -1.57 -15.64 -15.79
N THR A 153 -0.53 -16.44 -16.08
CA THR A 153 -0.18 -17.63 -15.31
C THR A 153 1.23 -17.56 -14.70
N GLU A 154 2.03 -16.57 -15.08
CA GLU A 154 3.43 -16.42 -14.67
C GLU A 154 3.55 -15.72 -13.31
N PHE A 155 3.47 -16.47 -12.23
CA PHE A 155 3.66 -15.91 -10.88
C PHE A 155 5.05 -16.25 -10.32
N PRO A 156 5.63 -15.36 -9.51
CA PRO A 156 6.89 -15.65 -8.83
C PRO A 156 6.74 -16.87 -7.90
N GLU A 157 7.72 -17.76 -7.94
CA GLU A 157 7.79 -18.92 -7.04
C GLU A 157 8.07 -18.48 -5.59
N SER A 158 8.92 -17.46 -5.43
CA SER A 158 9.29 -16.88 -4.14
C SER A 158 8.88 -15.41 -4.01
N LEU A 159 8.34 -15.05 -2.84
CA LEU A 159 7.70 -13.77 -2.54
C LEU A 159 8.46 -13.00 -1.46
N HIS A 160 8.41 -11.67 -1.54
CA HIS A 160 9.02 -10.81 -0.54
C HIS A 160 8.25 -10.89 0.77
N ALA A 161 8.99 -10.99 1.88
CA ALA A 161 8.43 -10.85 3.21
C ALA A 161 7.82 -9.46 3.39
N ILE A 162 6.69 -9.40 4.10
CA ILE A 162 6.11 -8.15 4.56
C ILE A 162 6.86 -7.74 5.83
N PRO A 163 7.46 -6.53 5.87
CA PRO A 163 8.16 -6.09 7.06
C PRO A 163 7.29 -6.20 8.31
N LEU A 164 7.87 -6.66 9.42
CA LEU A 164 7.21 -6.94 10.71
C LEU A 164 6.18 -8.08 10.69
N LEU A 165 5.33 -8.19 9.67
CA LEU A 165 4.24 -9.17 9.65
C LEU A 165 4.74 -10.58 9.33
N SER A 166 5.66 -10.75 8.39
CA SER A 166 6.12 -12.08 7.95
C SER A 166 6.99 -12.82 8.96
N SER A 167 7.41 -12.17 10.06
CA SER A 167 8.07 -12.85 11.18
C SER A 167 7.08 -13.43 12.21
N LEU A 168 5.79 -13.18 12.04
CA LEU A 168 4.75 -13.63 12.97
C LEU A 168 4.23 -15.02 12.60
N SER A 169 3.93 -15.81 13.63
CA SER A 169 3.17 -17.07 13.47
C SER A 169 1.81 -16.81 12.84
N GLU A 170 1.20 -17.81 12.21
CA GLU A 170 -0.08 -17.61 11.52
C GLU A 170 -1.17 -17.04 12.43
N ALA A 171 -1.23 -17.51 13.68
CA ALA A 171 -2.20 -17.02 14.66
C ALA A 171 -1.97 -15.53 15.00
N ALA A 172 -0.71 -15.15 15.24
CA ALA A 172 -0.36 -13.76 15.56
C ALA A 172 -0.54 -12.84 14.35
N PHE A 173 -0.14 -13.29 13.16
CA PHE A 173 -0.36 -12.58 11.90
C PHE A 173 -1.85 -12.29 11.69
N ARG A 174 -2.71 -13.31 11.79
CA ARG A 174 -4.17 -13.16 11.64
C ARG A 174 -4.74 -12.16 12.64
N ARG A 175 -4.26 -12.20 13.88
CA ARG A 175 -4.70 -11.29 14.95
C ARG A 175 -4.29 -9.85 14.65
N VAL A 176 -3.04 -9.62 14.24
CA VAL A 176 -2.55 -8.29 13.83
C VAL A 176 -3.34 -7.76 12.65
N LEU A 177 -3.57 -8.60 11.62
CA LEU A 177 -4.39 -8.20 10.48
C LEU A 177 -5.70 -7.61 10.94
N GLY A 178 -6.44 -8.31 11.82
CA GLY A 178 -7.72 -7.88 12.40
C GLY A 178 -7.75 -6.49 13.05
N THR A 179 -6.59 -5.91 13.37
CA THR A 179 -6.49 -4.57 13.98
C THR A 179 -6.13 -3.46 12.98
N LEU A 180 -5.71 -3.82 11.76
CA LEU A 180 -5.30 -2.86 10.73
C LEU A 180 -6.52 -2.11 10.19
N LEU A 181 -6.46 -0.78 10.26
CA LEU A 181 -7.48 0.11 9.71
C LEU A 181 -7.03 0.64 8.35
N LEU A 182 -7.88 0.51 7.34
CA LEU A 182 -7.64 1.08 6.02
C LEU A 182 -7.81 2.61 6.05
N ARG A 183 -6.79 3.33 5.60
CA ARG A 183 -6.79 4.79 5.43
C ARG A 183 -6.50 5.12 3.98
N ARG A 184 -7.46 5.73 3.30
CA ARG A 184 -7.31 6.22 1.92
C ARG A 184 -7.11 7.72 1.93
N LEU A 185 -6.07 8.20 1.27
CA LEU A 185 -5.73 9.61 1.27
C LEU A 185 -5.52 10.13 -0.16
N PRO A 186 -6.05 11.33 -0.49
CA PRO A 186 -5.81 11.96 -1.77
C PRO A 186 -4.38 12.51 -1.85
N VAL A 187 -3.98 12.97 -3.03
CA VAL A 187 -2.68 13.63 -3.26
C VAL A 187 -2.50 14.84 -2.34
N GLY A 188 -1.31 15.01 -1.76
CA GLY A 188 -0.93 16.14 -0.92
C GLY A 188 -1.47 16.09 0.52
N ALA A 189 -2.22 15.05 0.88
CA ALA A 189 -2.73 14.88 2.23
C ALA A 189 -1.60 14.58 3.22
N PRO A 190 -1.48 15.33 4.34
CA PRO A 190 -0.54 15.00 5.40
C PRO A 190 -1.03 13.78 6.18
N VAL A 191 -0.11 12.85 6.46
CA VAL A 191 -0.38 11.64 7.27
C VAL A 191 0.09 11.83 8.70
N ILE A 192 1.31 12.32 8.86
CA ILE A 192 1.91 12.68 10.15
C ILE A 192 2.58 14.04 9.99
N ARG A 193 2.57 14.88 11.03
CA ARG A 193 3.35 16.12 11.04
C ARG A 193 4.47 16.06 12.07
N GLU A 194 5.60 16.65 11.70
CA GLU A 194 6.72 16.86 12.60
C GLU A 194 6.28 17.56 13.90
N GLY A 195 6.81 17.11 15.03
CA GLY A 195 6.48 17.63 16.35
C GLY A 195 5.16 17.14 16.96
N GLU A 196 4.28 16.48 16.20
CA GLU A 196 3.05 15.91 16.76
C GLU A 196 3.36 14.64 17.59
N PRO A 197 2.54 14.30 18.61
CA PRO A 197 2.63 13.01 19.28
C PRO A 197 2.37 11.84 18.32
N GLY A 198 3.17 10.77 18.45
CA GLY A 198 2.94 9.54 17.68
C GLY A 198 1.98 8.58 18.37
N ASN A 199 0.79 8.37 17.81
CA ASN A 199 -0.23 7.45 18.33
C ASN A 199 -0.57 6.28 17.41
N SER A 200 0.07 6.19 16.24
CA SER A 200 -0.09 5.09 15.29
C SER A 200 1.14 4.95 14.40
N PHE A 201 1.23 3.83 13.70
CA PHE A 201 2.17 3.64 12.59
C PHE A 201 1.44 3.02 11.40
N PHE A 202 2.10 3.05 10.24
CA PHE A 202 1.45 2.78 8.96
C PHE A 202 2.28 1.85 8.11
N PHE A 203 1.60 0.96 7.38
CA PHE A 203 2.13 0.28 6.21
C PHE A 203 1.63 0.97 4.95
N VAL A 204 2.50 1.18 3.99
CA VAL A 204 2.13 1.68 2.65
C VAL A 204 1.68 0.50 1.80
N ALA A 205 0.38 0.41 1.51
CA ALA A 205 -0.19 -0.64 0.68
C ALA A 205 -0.18 -0.28 -0.81
N GLY A 206 -0.21 1.01 -1.13
CA GLY A 206 -0.15 1.52 -2.50
C GLY A 206 0.08 3.03 -2.56
N GLY A 207 0.66 3.47 -3.67
CA GLY A 207 1.01 4.87 -3.92
C GLY A 207 2.36 5.30 -3.33
N GLU A 208 2.64 6.59 -3.41
CA GLU A 208 3.90 7.20 -3.00
C GLU A 208 3.68 8.31 -1.95
N LEU A 209 4.61 8.39 -0.99
CA LEU A 209 4.67 9.46 0.01
C LEU A 209 6.05 10.10 0.03
N GLU A 210 6.09 11.36 0.47
CA GLU A 210 7.32 12.09 0.75
C GLU A 210 7.47 12.30 2.25
N VAL A 211 8.69 12.08 2.75
CA VAL A 211 9.12 12.43 4.11
C VAL A 211 9.96 13.69 4.03
N PHE A 212 9.62 14.72 4.79
CA PHE A 212 10.38 15.98 4.83
C PHE A 212 10.38 16.61 6.22
N ALA A 213 11.45 17.33 6.53
CA ALA A 213 11.52 18.23 7.69
C ALA A 213 11.30 19.67 7.26
N THR A 214 10.78 20.50 8.17
CA THR A 214 10.61 21.94 7.92
C THR A 214 11.47 22.74 8.88
N ASP A 215 12.37 23.58 8.36
CA ASP A 215 13.19 24.44 9.22
C ASP A 215 12.41 25.62 9.81
N GLY A 216 13.02 26.38 10.72
CA GLY A 216 12.39 27.55 11.36
C GLY A 216 12.03 28.70 10.42
N LEU A 217 12.43 28.63 9.14
CA LEU A 217 12.09 29.58 8.08
C LEU A 217 11.00 29.03 7.14
N GLY A 218 10.45 27.85 7.42
CA GLY A 218 9.42 27.20 6.61
C GLY A 218 9.95 26.44 5.39
N ARG A 219 11.27 26.28 5.24
CA ARG A 219 11.85 25.57 4.09
C ARG A 219 11.77 24.06 4.29
N ARG A 220 11.24 23.37 3.28
CA ARG A 220 11.13 21.90 3.27
C ARG A 220 12.44 21.28 2.81
N THR A 221 12.96 20.36 3.61
CA THR A 221 14.09 19.51 3.26
C THR A 221 13.60 18.08 3.05
N PRO A 222 13.62 17.55 1.82
CA PRO A 222 13.21 16.17 1.56
C PRO A 222 14.19 15.21 2.21
N LEU A 223 13.67 14.21 2.92
CA LEU A 223 14.45 13.21 3.65
C LEU A 223 14.38 11.83 2.98
N ALA A 224 13.19 11.44 2.51
CA ALA A 224 12.97 10.15 1.86
C ALA A 224 11.70 10.15 1.01
N ARG A 225 11.58 9.14 0.14
CA ARG A 225 10.32 8.74 -0.50
C ARG A 225 9.94 7.36 -0.02
N LEU A 226 8.65 7.16 0.25
CA LEU A 226 8.09 5.89 0.68
C LEU A 226 7.14 5.39 -0.41
N GLY A 227 7.18 4.10 -0.69
CA GLY A 227 6.26 3.42 -1.58
C GLY A 227 5.77 2.13 -0.94
N GLU A 228 5.10 1.30 -1.73
CA GLU A 228 4.57 0.02 -1.27
C GLU A 228 5.59 -0.80 -0.45
N ASN A 229 5.09 -1.47 0.60
CA ASN A 229 5.84 -2.23 1.61
C ASN A 229 6.68 -1.40 2.58
N ALA A 230 6.74 -0.07 2.44
CA ALA A 230 7.34 0.76 3.47
C ALA A 230 6.49 0.79 4.74
N VAL A 231 7.16 0.82 5.88
CA VAL A 231 6.54 1.09 7.20
C VAL A 231 7.00 2.48 7.64
N PHE A 232 6.16 3.24 8.33
CA PHE A 232 6.58 4.51 8.92
C PHE A 232 5.75 4.89 10.15
N GLY A 233 6.31 5.77 10.98
CA GLY A 233 5.67 6.26 12.20
C GLY A 233 5.87 5.34 13.42
N GLU A 234 6.58 4.24 13.28
CA GLU A 234 6.89 3.31 14.37
C GLU A 234 7.84 3.92 15.42
N MET A 235 8.75 4.81 15.00
CA MET A 235 9.76 5.40 15.90
C MET A 235 9.14 6.16 17.08
N ALA A 236 8.11 6.97 16.82
CA ALA A 236 7.45 7.77 17.86
C ALA A 236 6.62 6.89 18.82
N LEU A 237 6.23 5.69 18.40
CA LEU A 237 5.52 4.75 19.27
C LEU A 237 6.44 4.18 20.34
N LEU A 238 7.66 3.79 19.96
CA LEU A 238 8.62 3.13 20.85
C LEU A 238 9.49 4.10 21.64
N SER A 239 9.90 5.22 21.05
CA SER A 239 10.75 6.22 21.74
C SER A 239 9.97 7.11 22.70
N ALA A 240 8.64 7.12 22.60
CA ALA A 240 7.76 8.11 23.24
C ALA A 240 8.14 9.58 22.94
N GLN A 241 8.89 9.81 21.84
CA GLN A 241 9.24 11.14 21.35
C GLN A 241 8.23 11.62 20.30
N PRO A 242 8.09 12.95 20.09
CA PRO A 242 7.32 13.50 18.98
C PRO A 242 7.79 12.99 17.61
N ARG A 243 6.94 13.13 16.59
CA ARG A 243 7.31 12.83 15.20
C ARG A 243 8.53 13.66 14.79
N THR A 244 9.51 13.00 14.17
CA THR A 244 10.77 13.64 13.74
C THR A 244 10.69 14.29 12.36
N ALA A 245 9.65 14.00 11.59
CA ALA A 245 9.44 14.53 10.25
C ALA A 245 7.95 14.51 9.88
N THR A 246 7.60 15.28 8.85
CA THR A 246 6.29 15.25 8.22
C THR A 246 6.27 14.21 7.11
N VAL A 247 5.16 13.49 6.96
CA VAL A 247 4.92 12.60 5.82
C VAL A 247 3.63 13.02 5.12
N ALA A 248 3.69 13.21 3.81
CA ALA A 248 2.53 13.57 2.99
C ALA A 248 2.48 12.73 1.71
N SER A 249 1.28 12.50 1.20
CA SER A 249 1.07 11.73 -0.03
C SER A 249 1.51 12.51 -1.28
N LEU A 250 2.23 11.84 -2.19
CA LEU A 250 2.58 12.33 -3.52
C LEU A 250 1.60 11.85 -4.60
N THR A 251 0.91 10.74 -4.34
CA THR A 251 -0.18 10.19 -5.16
C THR A 251 -1.41 9.95 -4.30
N GLU A 252 -2.47 9.36 -4.86
CA GLU A 252 -3.45 8.68 -4.02
C GLU A 252 -2.74 7.53 -3.31
N VAL A 253 -3.01 7.35 -2.01
CA VAL A 253 -2.34 6.32 -1.21
C VAL A 253 -3.35 5.53 -0.39
N ASP A 254 -3.11 4.21 -0.34
CA ASP A 254 -3.76 3.31 0.59
C ASP A 254 -2.76 2.96 1.69
N LEU A 255 -3.13 3.26 2.93
CA LEU A 255 -2.35 2.98 4.12
C LEU A 255 -3.10 2.01 5.02
N LEU A 256 -2.36 1.16 5.71
CA LEU A 256 -2.90 0.31 6.77
C LEU A 256 -2.34 0.81 8.10
N GLU A 257 -3.22 1.34 8.93
CA GLU A 257 -2.89 1.97 10.21
C GLU A 257 -3.02 0.97 11.36
N VAL A 258 -2.04 0.98 12.26
CA VAL A 258 -2.14 0.34 13.58
C VAL A 258 -2.04 1.42 14.65
N GLY A 259 -3.07 1.53 15.49
CA GLY A 259 -3.08 2.43 16.64
C GLY A 259 -2.26 1.90 17.82
N ARG A 260 -1.69 2.81 18.63
CA ARG A 260 -0.92 2.50 19.84
C ARG A 260 -1.66 1.59 20.80
N GLN A 261 -2.94 1.85 21.04
CA GLN A 261 -3.76 1.05 21.97
C GLN A 261 -3.98 -0.37 21.47
N SER A 262 -4.34 -0.52 20.19
CA SER A 262 -4.49 -1.83 19.56
C SER A 262 -3.18 -2.61 19.58
N LEU A 263 -2.06 -1.95 19.27
CA LEU A 263 -0.75 -2.56 19.32
C LEU A 263 -0.34 -2.98 20.73
N ALA A 264 -0.60 -2.15 21.75
CA ALA A 264 -0.32 -2.50 23.14
C ALA A 264 -1.13 -3.72 23.58
N ALA A 265 -2.43 -3.75 23.27
CA ALA A 265 -3.27 -4.91 23.56
C ALA A 265 -2.77 -6.19 22.85
N LEU A 266 -2.33 -6.07 21.60
CA LEU A 266 -1.73 -7.18 20.86
C LEU A 266 -0.40 -7.65 21.46
N ALA A 267 0.45 -6.72 21.89
CA ALA A 267 1.74 -7.01 22.50
C ALA A 267 1.57 -7.72 23.85
N ASP A 268 0.58 -7.32 24.64
CA ASP A 268 0.23 -7.97 25.91
C ASP A 268 -0.34 -9.39 25.70
N GLU A 269 -1.17 -9.57 24.66
CA GLU A 269 -1.76 -10.86 24.31
C GLU A 269 -0.73 -11.81 23.67
N LEU A 270 0.16 -11.28 22.83
CA LEU A 270 1.05 -12.03 21.95
C LEU A 270 2.47 -11.44 21.99
N PRO A 271 3.37 -11.95 22.86
CA PRO A 271 4.73 -11.42 23.02
C PRO A 271 5.54 -11.35 21.72
N ILE A 272 5.31 -12.29 20.80
CA ILE A 272 5.96 -12.31 19.47
C ILE A 272 5.72 -11.02 18.65
N VAL A 273 4.57 -10.36 18.85
CA VAL A 273 4.27 -9.08 18.17
C VAL A 273 5.16 -7.96 18.72
N ALA A 274 5.35 -7.91 20.04
CA ALA A 274 6.24 -6.95 20.68
C ALA A 274 7.69 -7.16 20.25
N GLU A 275 8.15 -8.40 20.21
CA GLU A 275 9.50 -8.78 19.78
C GLU A 275 9.75 -8.38 18.31
N ALA A 276 8.81 -8.70 17.41
CA ALA A 276 8.91 -8.33 16.00
C ALA A 276 8.98 -6.81 15.80
N LEU A 277 8.15 -6.04 16.52
CA LEU A 277 8.16 -4.58 16.45
C LEU A 277 9.45 -3.97 17.00
N HIS A 278 9.94 -4.46 18.14
CA HIS A 278 11.20 -4.02 18.73
C HIS A 278 12.39 -4.34 17.81
N GLY A 279 12.45 -5.55 17.27
CA GLY A 279 13.48 -5.96 16.30
C GLY A 279 13.49 -5.06 15.07
N PHE A 280 12.32 -4.91 14.42
CA PHE A 280 12.17 -4.05 13.24
C PHE A 280 12.61 -2.60 13.50
N THR A 281 12.20 -2.02 14.64
CA THR A 281 12.54 -0.63 14.92
C THR A 281 13.99 -0.45 15.33
N ARG A 282 14.58 -1.43 16.03
CA ARG A 282 16.01 -1.42 16.35
C ARG A 282 16.85 -1.43 15.07
N GLU A 283 16.54 -2.32 14.13
CA GLU A 283 17.22 -2.38 12.83
C GLU A 283 17.13 -1.04 12.08
N ARG A 284 15.94 -0.43 12.04
CA ARG A 284 15.76 0.88 11.41
C ARG A 284 16.48 2.01 12.12
N LEU A 285 16.48 2.01 13.46
CA LEU A 285 17.17 3.05 14.24
C LEU A 285 18.67 2.97 14.01
N LEU A 286 19.24 1.77 14.01
CA LEU A 286 20.65 1.56 13.69
C LEU A 286 20.95 1.96 12.25
N GLY A 287 20.14 1.52 11.28
CA GLY A 287 20.28 1.92 9.87
C GLY A 287 20.25 3.44 9.66
N ASN A 288 19.31 4.13 10.31
CA ASN A 288 19.22 5.59 10.27
C ASN A 288 20.45 6.24 10.93
N LEU A 289 20.84 5.80 12.11
CA LEU A 289 22.00 6.32 12.84
C LEU A 289 23.30 6.17 12.03
N MET A 290 23.48 5.03 11.36
CA MET A 290 24.63 4.78 10.50
C MET A 290 24.62 5.64 9.23
N ALA A 291 23.44 5.89 8.67
CA ALA A 291 23.29 6.75 7.50
C ALA A 291 23.54 8.24 7.81
N THR A 292 23.18 8.70 9.01
CA THR A 292 23.25 10.13 9.36
C THR A 292 24.48 10.53 10.17
N SER A 293 25.09 9.61 10.94
CA SER A 293 26.20 9.92 11.83
C SER A 293 27.53 10.03 11.08
N ALA A 294 28.30 11.09 11.39
CA ALA A 294 29.64 11.28 10.85
C ALA A 294 30.61 10.14 11.22
N LEU A 295 30.33 9.41 12.31
CA LEU A 295 31.15 8.28 12.78
C LEU A 295 31.12 7.09 11.81
N PHE A 296 30.03 6.92 11.05
CA PHE A 296 29.86 5.79 10.12
C PHE A 296 30.15 6.15 8.65
N LYS A 297 30.47 7.43 8.38
CA LYS A 297 30.83 7.93 7.04
C LYS A 297 32.01 7.21 6.38
N PRO A 298 33.02 6.70 7.11
CA PRO A 298 34.11 5.93 6.51
C PRO A 298 33.72 4.52 6.02
N PHE A 299 32.58 3.97 6.48
CA PHE A 299 32.16 2.60 6.15
C PHE A 299 31.22 2.60 4.93
N ASN A 300 31.42 1.65 4.01
CA ASN A 300 30.51 1.43 2.90
C ASN A 300 29.24 0.65 3.35
N ARG A 301 28.18 0.60 2.51
CA ARG A 301 26.92 -0.08 2.88
C ARG A 301 27.06 -1.54 3.29
N MET A 302 28.04 -2.26 2.73
CA MET A 302 28.29 -3.66 3.06
C MET A 302 28.88 -3.77 4.47
N GLN A 303 29.91 -2.98 4.76
CA GLN A 303 30.54 -2.90 6.08
C GLN A 303 29.57 -2.39 7.16
N GLN A 304 28.68 -1.45 6.79
CA GLN A 304 27.63 -0.99 7.70
C GLN A 304 26.63 -2.10 8.03
N ARG A 305 26.34 -2.99 7.08
CA ARG A 305 25.42 -4.11 7.29
C ARG A 305 26.03 -5.22 8.15
N ASP A 306 27.34 -5.45 8.06
CA ASP A 306 28.04 -6.46 8.86
C ASP A 306 28.16 -6.09 10.36
N LEU A 307 27.83 -4.84 10.72
CA LEU A 307 27.78 -4.35 12.10
C LEU A 307 26.41 -4.54 12.77
N LEU A 308 25.39 -4.96 12.00
CA LEU A 308 24.02 -5.22 12.45
C LEU A 308 23.85 -6.71 12.78
#